data_AF-A0A1F4JUU9-F1
#
_entry.id   AF-A0A1F4JUU9-F1
#
_cell.length_a   1.000
_cell.length_b   1.000
_cell.length_c   1.000
_cell.angle_alpha   90.00
_cell.angle_beta   90.00
_cell.angle_gamma   90.00
#
_symmetry.space_group_name_H-M   'P 1'
#
loop_
_entity.id
_entity.type
_entity.pdbx_description
1 polymer ?
#
loop_
_entity_poly.entity_id
_entity_poly.type
_entity_poly.pdbx_seq_one_letter_code
_entity_poly.pdbx_strand_id
1 'polypeptide(L)' 'MEIGVMEMSGLSHTKIDRIIEKLGSVTAQQVQAVAKKYFDDEQLTVATLVPLPLSGKGTPPPLRH' A
#
# COMPACT_ATOMS: atom_id res chain seq x y z
N MET A 1 11.24 -6.25 12.63
CA MET A 1 10.46 -4.99 12.68
C MET A 1 8.96 -5.26 12.90
N GLU A 2 8.51 -6.52 12.92
CA GLU A 2 7.10 -6.91 12.99
C GLU A 2 6.40 -6.51 14.29
N ILE A 3 7.09 -6.60 15.44
CA ILE A 3 6.53 -6.25 16.74
C ILE A 3 6.11 -4.78 16.77
N GLY A 4 6.98 -3.87 16.31
CA GLY A 4 6.70 -2.43 16.32
C GLY A 4 5.49 -2.07 15.46
N VAL A 5 5.42 -2.62 14.25
CA VAL A 5 4.29 -2.39 13.32
C VAL A 5 2.97 -2.92 13.91
N MET A 6 2.99 -4.11 14.49
CA MET A 6 1.81 -4.72 15.11
C MET A 6 1.27 -3.84 16.23
N GLU A 7 2.10 -3.47 17.21
CA GLU A 7 1.65 -2.69 18.36
C GLU A 7 1.21 -1.27 17.93
N MET A 8 1.90 -0.64 16.99
CA MET A 8 1.51 0.67 16.43
C MET A 8 0.13 0.63 15.74
N SER A 9 -0.22 -0.50 15.12
CA SER A 9 -1.54 -0.72 14.51
C SER A 9 -2.63 -1.11 15.51
N GLY A 10 -2.31 -1.20 16.80
CA GLY A 10 -3.23 -1.63 17.86
C GLY A 10 -3.43 -3.15 17.92
N LEU A 11 -2.58 -3.92 17.25
CA LEU A 11 -2.61 -5.38 17.26
C LEU A 11 -1.48 -5.93 18.13
N SER A 12 -1.79 -6.80 19.10
CA SER A 12 -0.75 -7.42 19.91
C SER A 12 0.19 -8.27 19.05
N HIS A 13 1.50 -8.08 19.21
CA HIS A 13 2.54 -8.86 18.51
C HIS A 13 2.47 -10.36 18.83
N THR A 14 1.91 -10.74 19.98
CA THR A 14 1.71 -12.15 20.36
C THR A 14 0.78 -12.92 19.41
N LYS A 15 0.02 -12.20 18.57
CA LYS A 15 -0.89 -12.78 17.57
C LYS A 15 -0.23 -13.07 16.23
N ILE A 16 1.05 -12.75 16.05
CA ILE A 16 1.76 -12.89 14.76
C ILE A 16 1.65 -14.33 14.23
N ASP A 17 1.96 -15.33 15.04
CA ASP A 17 1.93 -16.75 14.61
C ASP A 17 0.52 -17.17 14.15
N ARG A 18 -0.51 -16.75 14.89
CA ARG A 18 -1.91 -17.01 14.54
C ARG A 18 -2.32 -16.33 13.23
N ILE A 19 -1.82 -15.13 12.96
CA ILE A 19 -2.09 -14.42 11.70
C ILE A 19 -1.44 -15.18 10.53
N ILE A 20 -0.19 -15.62 10.69
CA ILE A 20 0.52 -16.42 9.68
C ILE A 20 -0.23 -17.72 9.38
N GLU A 21 -0.65 -18.44 10.41
CA GLU A 21 -1.45 -19.67 10.28
C GLU A 21 -2.75 -19.42 9.49
N LYS A 22 -3.49 -18.36 9.85
CA LYS A 22 -4.74 -17.99 9.18
C LYS A 22 -4.52 -17.61 7.72
N LEU A 23 -3.48 -16.84 7.42
CA LEU A 23 -3.12 -16.49 6.04
C LEU A 23 -2.74 -17.72 5.22
N GLY A 24 -1.97 -18.65 5.80
CA GLY A 24 -1.61 -19.92 5.14
C GLY A 24 -2.81 -20.83 4.85
N SER A 25 -3.90 -20.69 5.61
CA SER A 25 -5.13 -21.47 5.40
C SER A 25 -6.04 -20.94 4.28
N VAL A 26 -5.70 -19.81 3.64
CA VAL A 26 -6.52 -19.21 2.57
C VAL A 26 -6.50 -20.09 1.32
N THR A 27 -7.70 -20.37 0.80
CA THR A 27 -7.90 -21.22 -0.39
C THR A 27 -8.11 -20.40 -1.67
N ALA A 28 -7.87 -21.01 -2.83
CA ALA A 28 -8.12 -20.39 -4.13
C ALA A 28 -9.59 -19.97 -4.31
N GLN A 29 -10.54 -20.76 -3.80
CA GLN A 29 -11.96 -20.47 -3.87
C GLN A 29 -12.32 -19.22 -3.06
N GLN A 30 -11.71 -19.04 -1.88
CA GLN A 30 -11.90 -17.83 -1.08
C GLN A 30 -11.31 -16.59 -1.77
N VAL A 31 -10.15 -16.71 -2.42
CA VAL A 31 -9.56 -15.62 -3.21
C VAL A 31 -10.50 -15.22 -4.35
N GLN A 32 -11.02 -16.19 -5.12
CA GLN A 32 -11.98 -15.93 -6.20
C GLN A 32 -13.27 -15.28 -5.69
N ALA A 33 -13.77 -15.70 -4.52
CA ALA A 33 -14.97 -15.14 -3.92
C ALA A 33 -14.78 -13.67 -3.50
N VAL A 34 -13.63 -13.32 -2.91
CA VAL A 34 -13.30 -11.94 -2.51
C VAL A 34 -13.13 -11.03 -3.74
N ALA A 35 -12.44 -11.50 -4.78
CA ALA A 35 -12.30 -10.74 -6.02
C ALA A 35 -13.67 -10.39 -6.63
N LYS A 36 -14.58 -11.37 -6.73
CA LYS A 36 -15.96 -11.13 -7.20
C LYS A 36 -16.75 -10.17 -6.33
N LYS A 37 -16.41 -10.06 -5.04
CA LYS A 37 -17.16 -9.26 -4.07
C LYS A 37 -16.71 -7.81 -3.98
N TYR A 38 -15.41 -7.53 -4.17
CA TYR A 38 -14.83 -6.23 -3.87
C TYR A 38 -14.11 -5.57 -5.04
N PHE A 39 -13.80 -6.31 -6.11
CA PHE A 39 -13.10 -5.75 -7.28
C PHE A 39 -14.12 -5.34 -8.34
N ASP A 40 -14.94 -4.37 -7.97
CA ASP A 40 -15.88 -3.69 -8.86
C ASP A 40 -15.56 -2.19 -8.94
N ASP A 41 -16.12 -1.53 -9.95
CA ASP A 41 -15.89 -0.11 -10.18
C ASP A 41 -16.73 0.80 -9.25
N GLU A 42 -17.73 0.27 -8.54
CA GLU A 42 -18.56 1.07 -7.63
C GLU A 42 -17.77 1.55 -6.40
N GLN A 43 -16.79 0.76 -5.96
CA GLN A 43 -15.88 1.10 -4.86
C GLN A 43 -14.52 1.64 -5.35
N LEU A 44 -14.32 1.77 -6.67
CA LEU A 44 -13.06 2.21 -7.26
C LEU A 44 -12.94 3.74 -7.23
N THR A 45 -11.86 4.25 -6.64
CA THR A 45 -11.47 5.67 -6.73
C THR A 45 -10.21 5.82 -7.57
N VAL A 46 -10.31 6.53 -8.70
CA VAL A 46 -9.18 6.82 -9.60
C VAL A 46 -8.77 8.29 -9.45
N ALA A 47 -7.50 8.53 -9.13
CA ALA A 47 -6.92 9.86 -9.08
C ALA A 47 -5.71 9.95 -10.02
N THR A 48 -5.64 10.99 -10.84
CA THR A 48 -4.49 11.27 -11.71
C THR A 48 -3.98 12.67 -11.44
N LEU A 49 -2.71 12.79 -11.07
CA LEU A 49 -2.03 14.08 -10.97
C LEU A 49 -1.51 14.48 -12.35
N VAL A 50 -2.06 15.56 -12.91
CA VAL A 50 -1.55 16.15 -14.14
C VAL A 50 -0.39 17.08 -13.79
N PRO A 51 0.86 16.79 -14.21
CA PRO A 51 1.99 17.63 -13.89
C PRO A 51 1.90 18.98 -14.62
N LEU A 52 2.23 20.05 -13.90
CA LEU A 52 2.34 21.38 -14.48
C LEU A 52 3.77 21.62 -14.99
N PRO A 53 3.95 22.38 -16.09
CA PRO A 53 5.28 22.78 -16.52
C PRO A 53 5.95 23.63 -15.43
N LEU A 54 7.24 23.39 -15.18
CA LEU A 54 8.03 24.26 -14.30
C LEU A 54 8.17 25.63 -14.97
N SER A 55 7.65 26.67 -14.32
CA SER A 55 7.93 28.05 -14.74
C SER A 55 9.36 28.42 -14.38
N GLY A 56 10.25 28.39 -15.36
CA GLY A 56 11.64 28.85 -15.24
C GLY A 56 12.66 27.73 -15.21
N LYS A 57 13.41 27.58 -16.31
CA LYS A 57 14.75 27.00 -16.25
C LYS A 57 15.60 27.90 -15.35
N GLY A 58 15.73 27.55 -14.09
CA GLY A 58 16.81 28.05 -13.25
C GLY A 58 18.11 27.50 -13.84
N THR A 59 18.86 28.34 -14.55
CA THR A 59 20.24 28.03 -14.94
C THR A 59 20.99 27.62 -13.67
N PRO A 60 21.59 26.41 -13.59
CA PRO A 60 22.34 26.03 -12.40
C PRO A 60 23.48 27.04 -12.18
N PRO A 61 23.77 27.44 -10.92
CA PRO A 61 24.85 28.37 -10.65
C PRO A 61 26.18 27.79 -11.15
N PRO A 62 27.07 28.60 -11.74
CA PRO A 62 28.33 28.09 -12.26
C PRO A 62 29.15 27.46 -11.13
N LEU A 63 29.74 26.30 -11.42
CA LEU A 63 30.65 25.62 -10.52
C LEU A 63 31.81 26.56 -10.17
N ARG A 64 32.00 26.83 -8.87
CA ARG A 64 33.16 27.57 -8.39
C ARG A 64 34.37 26.63 -8.43
N HIS A 65 35.34 26.94 -9.28
CA HIS A 65 36.69 26.39 -9.24
C HIS A 65 37.54 27.07 -8.18
#